data_AF-G2DGT1-F1
#
_entry.id   AF-G2DGT1-F1
#
_cell.length_a   1.000
_cell.length_b   1.000
_cell.length_c   1.000
_cell.angle_alpha   90.00
_cell.angle_beta   90.00
_cell.angle_gamma   90.00
#
_symmetry.space_group_name_H-M   'P 1'
#
loop_
_entity.id
_entity.type
_entity.pdbx_description
1 polymer ?
#
loop_
_entity_poly.entity_id
_entity_poly.type
_entity_poly.pdbx_seq_one_letter_code
_entity_poly.pdbx_strand_id
1 'polypeptide(L)'
;MPPLFLIKLLGYLYLSSNDTRMIIMHIRTTTDPITLHEVRNPEMHPCVYEGDGDNGLEIYFETEANKRTYLAMELEDRKVVQGNDSDDYVAEG
;
A
#
# COMPACT_ATOMS: atom_id res chain seq x y z
N MET A 1 -31.37 -13.09 -33.07
CA MET A 1 -30.08 -13.63 -32.57
C MET A 1 -29.02 -12.56 -32.80
N PRO A 2 -28.41 -11.99 -31.76
CA PRO A 2 -27.34 -11.01 -31.96
C PRO A 2 -26.11 -11.71 -32.56
N PRO A 3 -25.36 -11.06 -33.46
CA PRO A 3 -24.17 -11.63 -34.06
C PRO A 3 -23.13 -11.92 -32.97
N LEU A 4 -22.42 -13.05 -33.10
CA LEU A 4 -21.39 -13.53 -32.17
C LEU A 4 -20.33 -12.47 -31.78
N PHE A 5 -20.16 -11.43 -32.62
CA PHE A 5 -19.32 -10.27 -32.34
C PHE A 5 -19.79 -9.44 -31.12
N LEU A 6 -21.09 -9.27 -30.94
CA LEU A 6 -21.66 -8.46 -29.87
C LEU A 6 -21.50 -9.13 -28.50
N ILE A 7 -21.58 -10.46 -28.46
CA ILE A 7 -21.39 -11.28 -27.25
C ILE A 7 -19.92 -11.25 -26.81
N LYS A 8 -18.98 -11.31 -27.76
CA LYS A 8 -17.54 -11.18 -27.47
C LYS A 8 -17.18 -9.79 -26.94
N LEU A 9 -17.75 -8.73 -27.51
CA LEU A 9 -17.47 -7.35 -27.09
C LEU A 9 -18.04 -7.04 -25.69
N LEU A 10 -19.26 -7.52 -25.40
CA LEU A 10 -19.86 -7.40 -24.07
C LEU A 10 -19.11 -8.22 -23.01
N GLY A 11 -18.62 -9.42 -23.37
CA GLY A 11 -17.75 -10.20 -22.49
C GLY A 11 -16.44 -9.48 -22.17
N TYR A 12 -15.82 -8.84 -23.17
CA TYR A 12 -14.59 -8.07 -22.98
C TYR A 12 -14.81 -6.82 -22.11
N LEU A 13 -15.92 -6.10 -22.30
CA LEU A 13 -16.27 -4.96 -21.44
C LEU A 13 -16.57 -5.39 -20.00
N TYR A 14 -17.27 -6.52 -19.80
CA TYR A 14 -17.60 -7.03 -18.45
C TYR A 14 -16.36 -7.53 -17.68
N LEU A 15 -15.37 -8.08 -18.39
CA LEU A 15 -14.05 -8.41 -17.84
C LEU A 15 -13.19 -7.16 -17.57
N SER A 16 -13.38 -6.09 -18.34
CA SER A 16 -12.67 -4.81 -18.18
C SER A 16 -13.24 -3.92 -17.08
N SER A 17 -14.54 -4.04 -16.75
CA SER A 17 -15.22 -3.21 -15.75
C SER A 17 -15.21 -3.80 -14.33
N ASN A 18 -14.68 -5.01 -14.13
CA ASN A 18 -14.49 -5.59 -12.79
C ASN A 18 -13.02 -5.77 -12.41
N ASP A 19 -12.08 -5.21 -13.19
CA ASP A 19 -10.68 -5.09 -12.75
C ASP A 19 -10.55 -3.89 -11.81
N THR A 20 -11.35 -3.88 -10.75
CA THR A 20 -10.82 -3.50 -9.45
C THR A 20 -9.93 -4.67 -9.05
N ARG A 21 -8.77 -4.83 -9.71
CA ARG A 21 -7.65 -5.45 -9.03
C ARG A 21 -7.54 -4.65 -7.75
N MET A 22 -7.93 -5.26 -6.64
CA MET A 22 -7.44 -4.88 -5.34
C MET A 22 -5.93 -4.90 -5.53
N ILE A 23 -5.33 -3.77 -5.90
CA ILE A 23 -3.88 -3.66 -6.04
C ILE A 23 -3.42 -3.86 -4.62
N ILE A 24 -3.01 -5.08 -4.31
CA ILE A 24 -2.44 -5.43 -3.02
C ILE A 24 -1.20 -4.56 -2.88
N MET A 25 -1.32 -3.49 -2.11
CA MET A 25 -0.26 -2.51 -1.96
C MET A 25 0.65 -2.97 -0.82
N HIS A 26 1.71 -3.71 -1.19
CA HIS A 26 2.77 -4.10 -0.28
C HIS A 26 3.96 -3.15 -0.42
N ILE A 27 4.16 -2.28 0.57
CA ILE A 27 5.29 -1.36 0.60
C ILE A 27 6.37 -1.94 1.51
N ARG A 28 7.60 -2.01 0.99
CA ARG A 28 8.78 -2.40 1.78
C ARG A 28 9.60 -1.17 2.08
N THR A 29 9.92 -0.95 3.35
CA THR A 29 10.91 0.06 3.76
C THR A 29 12.11 -0.62 4.39
N THR A 30 13.28 -0.36 3.80
CA THR A 30 14.58 -0.82 4.29
C THR A 30 15.30 0.27 5.07
N THR A 31 14.66 1.40 5.35
CA THR A 31 15.21 2.44 6.23
C THR A 31 14.67 2.23 7.63
N ASP A 32 15.56 1.99 8.59
CA ASP A 32 15.18 1.83 10.00
C ASP A 32 14.60 3.16 10.51
N PRO A 33 13.34 3.19 10.98
CA PRO A 33 12.70 4.44 11.40
C PRO A 33 13.26 5.01 12.70
N ILE A 34 14.04 4.23 13.47
CA ILE A 34 14.64 4.67 14.74
C ILE A 34 16.00 5.32 14.50
N THR A 35 16.83 4.73 13.65
CA THR A 35 18.21 5.21 13.38
C THR A 35 18.33 6.00 12.08
N LEU A 36 17.34 5.90 11.19
CA LEU A 36 17.33 6.47 9.84
C LEU A 36 18.43 5.94 8.92
N HIS A 37 19.07 4.82 9.27
CA HIS A 37 20.01 4.18 8.36
C HIS A 37 19.34 3.11 7.52
N GLU A 38 20.01 2.81 6.41
CA GLU A 38 19.59 1.77 5.50
C GLU A 38 20.01 0.39 6.00
N VAL A 39 19.03 -0.48 6.19
CA VAL A 39 19.20 -1.88 6.56
C VAL A 39 19.68 -2.65 5.34
N ARG A 40 20.94 -3.06 5.37
CA ARG A 40 21.54 -3.92 4.34
C ARG A 40 21.16 -5.37 4.62
N ASN A 41 20.83 -6.13 3.56
CA ASN A 41 20.39 -7.53 3.65
C ASN A 41 19.14 -7.74 4.53
N PRO A 42 18.00 -7.10 4.20
CA PRO A 42 16.78 -7.11 5.00
C PRO A 42 16.30 -8.51 5.41
N GLU A 43 16.50 -9.53 4.58
CA GLU A 43 16.14 -10.93 4.85
C GLU A 43 16.79 -11.52 6.12
N MET A 44 17.90 -10.94 6.60
CA MET A 44 18.61 -11.37 7.81
C MET A 44 18.33 -10.48 9.02
N HIS A 45 17.49 -9.45 8.85
CA HIS A 45 17.23 -8.44 9.86
C HIS A 45 15.78 -8.54 10.39
N PRO A 46 15.55 -8.11 11.64
CA PRO A 46 14.21 -8.12 12.20
C PRO A 46 13.26 -7.20 11.41
N CYS A 47 12.03 -7.67 11.20
CA CYS A 47 10.99 -6.89 10.55
C CYS A 47 9.67 -6.85 11.36
N VAL A 48 8.84 -5.88 11.01
CA VAL A 48 7.44 -5.74 11.43
C VAL A 48 6.59 -5.58 10.18
N TYR A 49 5.46 -6.27 10.15
CA TYR A 49 4.43 -6.07 9.14
C TYR A 49 3.25 -5.33 9.77
N GLU A 50 2.89 -4.20 9.17
CA GLU A 50 1.72 -3.42 9.56
C GLU A 50 0.72 -3.40 8.40
N GLY A 51 -0.43 -4.06 8.56
CA GLY A 51 -1.41 -4.17 7.50
C GLY A 51 -2.51 -5.17 7.80
N ASP A 52 -3.46 -5.31 6.89
CA ASP A 52 -4.57 -6.27 6.97
C ASP A 52 -4.36 -7.51 6.10
N GLY A 53 -3.20 -7.62 5.44
CA GLY A 53 -2.83 -8.72 4.55
C GLY A 53 -3.05 -8.41 3.07
N ASP A 54 -3.99 -7.52 2.74
CA ASP A 54 -4.21 -7.02 1.38
C ASP A 54 -3.45 -5.71 1.13
N ASN A 55 -3.31 -4.88 2.16
CA ASN A 55 -2.46 -3.69 2.11
C ASN A 55 -1.58 -3.66 3.35
N GLY A 56 -0.28 -3.45 3.16
CA GLY A 56 0.62 -3.45 4.29
C GLY A 56 1.99 -2.84 4.03
N LEU A 57 2.60 -2.43 5.13
CA LEU A 57 3.93 -1.88 5.22
C LEU A 57 4.82 -2.88 5.95
N GLU A 58 5.84 -3.38 5.26
CA GLU A 58 6.89 -4.20 5.84
C GLU A 58 8.09 -3.31 6.17
N ILE A 59 8.42 -3.24 7.46
CA ILE A 59 9.43 -2.34 8.01
C ILE A 59 10.59 -3.20 8.52
N TYR A 60 11.79 -2.99 7.98
CA TYR A 60 13.02 -3.64 8.44
C TYR A 60 13.78 -2.77 9.42
N PHE A 61 14.39 -3.39 10.42
CA PHE A 61 15.16 -2.72 11.48
C PHE A 61 16.60 -3.24 11.50
N GLU A 62 17.56 -2.36 11.82
CA GLU A 62 18.95 -2.77 11.99
C GLU A 62 19.10 -3.79 13.13
N THR A 63 18.33 -3.63 14.21
CA THR A 63 18.43 -4.44 15.43
C THR A 63 17.08 -4.74 16.07
N GLU A 64 17.02 -5.81 16.88
CA GLU A 64 15.85 -6.15 17.69
C GLU A 64 15.51 -5.06 18.73
N ALA A 65 16.52 -4.33 19.20
CA ALA A 65 16.29 -3.20 20.11
C ALA A 65 15.50 -2.08 19.42
N ASN A 66 15.83 -1.75 18.17
CA ASN A 66 15.12 -0.74 17.40
C ASN A 66 13.67 -1.17 17.12
N LYS A 67 13.46 -2.43 16.74
CA LYS A 67 12.11 -3.01 16.59
C LYS A 67 11.30 -2.89 17.88
N ARG A 68 11.87 -3.23 19.02
CA ARG A 68 11.18 -3.13 20.32
C ARG A 68 10.86 -1.69 20.69
N THR A 69 11.77 -0.76 20.42
CA THR A 69 11.54 0.68 20.61
C THR A 69 10.40 1.15 19.72
N TYR A 70 10.39 0.77 18.44
CA TYR A 70 9.33 1.10 17.49
C TYR A 70 7.96 0.58 17.94
N LEU A 71 7.87 -0.67 18.39
CA LEU A 71 6.62 -1.25 18.90
C LEU A 71 6.17 -0.68 20.25
N ALA A 72 7.09 -0.17 21.04
CA ALA A 72 6.81 0.45 22.35
C ALA A 72 6.48 1.95 22.23
N MET A 73 6.79 2.59 21.09
CA MET A 73 6.28 3.92 20.80
C MET A 73 4.76 3.80 20.67
N GLU A 74 4.03 4.47 21.57
CA GLU A 74 2.61 4.71 21.33
C GLU A 74 2.52 5.57 20.07
N LEU A 75 2.18 4.92 18.95
CA LEU A 75 1.83 5.60 17.71
C LEU A 75 0.45 6.23 17.94
N GLU A 76 0.41 7.31 18.73
CA GLU A 76 -0.76 8.13 18.92
C GLU A 76 -1.27 8.57 17.54
N ASP A 77 -2.48 8.12 17.22
CA ASP A 77 -3.24 8.43 16.01
C ASP A 77 -2.51 8.15 14.69
N ARG A 78 -2.68 6.92 14.17
CA ARG A 78 -2.62 6.67 12.72
C ARG A 78 -3.67 7.56 12.04
N LYS A 79 -3.31 8.81 11.74
CA LYS A 79 -4.12 9.71 10.93
C LYS A 79 -4.15 9.14 9.52
N VAL A 80 -5.22 8.45 9.19
CA VAL A 80 -5.60 8.20 7.81
C VAL A 80 -5.88 9.57 7.21
N VAL A 81 -4.93 10.13 6.48
CA VAL A 81 -5.20 11.29 5.63
C VAL A 81 -6.10 10.79 4.51
N GLN A 82 -7.41 10.92 4.70
CA GLN A 82 -8.34 10.82 3.58
C GLN A 82 -8.09 12.04 2.70
N GLY A 83 -7.33 11.84 1.62
CA GLY A 83 -7.23 12.83 0.56
C GLY A 83 -8.59 12.94 -0.12
N ASN A 84 -9.35 13.98 0.22
CA ASN A 84 -10.31 14.58 -0.71
C ASN A 84 -9.48 15.50 -1.60
N ASP A 85 -9.04 15.01 -2.75
CA ASP A 85 -8.37 15.79 -3.79
C ASP A 85 -9.37 16.32 -4.85
N SER A 86 -10.68 16.25 -4.57
CA SER A 86 -11.72 16.60 -5.54
C SER A 86 -12.12 18.08 -5.59
N ASP A 87 -11.65 18.94 -4.68
CA ASP A 87 -12.33 20.23 -4.46
C ASP A 87 -11.71 21.51 -5.09
N ASP A 88 -10.52 21.51 -5.72
CA ASP A 88 -9.85 22.79 -6.03
C ASP A 88 -9.45 23.08 -7.50
N TYR A 89 -10.00 22.39 -8.51
CA TYR A 89 -9.74 22.78 -9.91
C TYR A 89 -10.84 23.65 -10.54
N VAL A 90 -10.81 24.96 -10.28
CA VAL A 90 -11.60 25.97 -11.03
C VAL A 90 -10.67 26.63 -12.06
N ALA A 91 -10.79 26.24 -13.33
CA ALA A 91 -10.21 27.00 -14.43
C ALA A 91 -11.13 28.19 -14.73
N GLU A 92 -10.82 29.37 -14.17
CA GLU A 92 -11.46 30.60 -14.62
C GLU A 92 -10.94 30.94 -16.02
N GLY A 93 -11.86 31.03 -16.98
CA GLY A 93 -11.63 31.47 -18.35
C GLY A 93 -12.13 32.89 -18.58
#